data_AF-A0A1V9Y7X8-F1
#
_entry.id   AF-A0A1V9Y7X8-F1
#
_cell.length_a   1.000
_cell.length_b   1.000
_cell.length_c   1.000
_cell.angle_alpha   90.00
_cell.angle_beta   90.00
_cell.angle_gamma   90.00
#
_symmetry.space_group_name_H-M   'P 1'
#
loop_
_entity.id
_entity.type
_entity.pdbx_description
1 polymer ?
#
loop_
_entity_poly.entity_id
_entity_poly.type
_entity_poly.pdbx_seq_one_letter_code
_entity_poly.pdbx_strand_id
1 'polypeptide(L)'
;MTRAIQANAIQDLNYLPTNLTFINLARNKLEQISNLDWRHVTFIRLSTNPLTTFAFVKLSSDLEYFNCNDCALTNITLDLASFEALNSLSPWDGNENADTITGYAINKRVSTDTSKCNSIGGIIKPLWAASSKYSITACVIVPTTTLPPPTTIVPTTHSPDPINNTAMIVGISVGVVGVIGIAGALVILRRRQIRSELDTLQTNFGNTDPSLGTNYYAMNPDHPDNFHPSAPYKT
;
A
#
# COMPACT_ATOMS: atom_id res chain seq x y z
N MET A 1 2.42 -20.57 -10.92
CA MET A 1 1.78 -19.90 -12.07
C MET A 1 2.29 -18.47 -12.11
N THR A 2 3.02 -18.08 -13.15
CA THR A 2 3.58 -16.72 -13.28
C THR A 2 2.51 -15.78 -13.82
N ARG A 3 2.22 -14.68 -13.10
CA ARG A 3 1.35 -13.61 -13.60
C ARG A 3 2.09 -12.27 -13.51
N ALA A 4 2.32 -11.66 -14.66
CA ALA A 4 2.82 -10.29 -14.76
C ALA A 4 1.68 -9.41 -15.28
N ILE A 5 1.34 -8.36 -14.52
CA ILE A 5 0.38 -7.35 -14.96
C ILE A 5 1.02 -5.98 -14.73
N GLN A 6 1.82 -5.54 -15.70
CA GLN A 6 2.61 -4.32 -15.65
C GLN A 6 2.11 -3.30 -16.67
N ALA A 7 2.40 -2.02 -16.47
CA ALA A 7 2.05 -0.94 -17.41
C ALA A 7 0.55 -0.84 -17.70
N ASN A 8 -0.28 -0.99 -16.67
CA ASN A 8 -1.74 -0.87 -16.75
C ASN A 8 -2.26 0.23 -15.80
N ALA A 9 -3.58 0.33 -15.64
CA ALA A 9 -4.24 1.27 -14.74
C ALA A 9 -4.79 0.59 -13.47
N ILE A 10 -4.17 -0.51 -13.02
CA ILE A 10 -4.63 -1.26 -11.84
C ILE A 10 -4.46 -0.40 -10.58
N GLN A 11 -5.51 -0.36 -9.77
CA GLN A 11 -5.58 0.41 -8.53
C GLN A 11 -5.81 -0.47 -7.30
N ASP A 12 -6.33 -1.69 -7.47
CA ASP A 12 -6.58 -2.65 -6.40
C ASP A 12 -6.20 -4.08 -6.79
N LEU A 13 -6.07 -4.96 -5.78
CA LEU A 13 -5.59 -6.32 -5.91
C LEU A 13 -6.60 -7.37 -5.42
N ASN A 14 -7.88 -7.02 -5.29
CA ASN A 14 -8.90 -7.87 -4.64
C ASN A 14 -9.15 -9.20 -5.37
N TYR A 15 -8.82 -9.25 -6.66
CA TYR A 15 -9.09 -10.39 -7.54
C TYR A 15 -7.85 -11.22 -7.86
N LEU A 16 -6.75 -10.99 -7.14
CA LEU A 16 -5.55 -11.80 -7.31
C LEU A 16 -5.79 -13.23 -6.77
N PRO A 17 -5.33 -14.26 -7.48
CA PRO A 17 -5.29 -15.62 -6.93
C PRO A 17 -4.45 -15.68 -5.64
N THR A 18 -4.81 -16.57 -4.72
CA THR A 18 -4.09 -16.72 -3.43
C THR A 18 -2.76 -17.48 -3.56
N ASN A 19 -2.56 -18.22 -4.64
CA ASN A 19 -1.39 -19.10 -4.84
C ASN A 19 -0.40 -18.51 -5.85
N LEU A 20 -0.19 -17.19 -5.79
CA LEU A 20 0.82 -16.51 -6.59
C LEU A 20 2.20 -16.80 -6.02
N THR A 21 3.16 -17.09 -6.91
CA THR A 21 4.58 -17.22 -6.56
C THR A 21 5.41 -16.06 -7.09
N PHE A 22 4.86 -15.32 -8.05
CA PHE A 22 5.53 -14.24 -8.75
C PHE A 22 4.53 -13.10 -8.96
N ILE A 23 4.92 -11.89 -8.57
CA ILE A 23 4.12 -10.68 -8.70
C ILE A 23 4.95 -9.60 -9.39
N ASN A 24 4.53 -9.21 -10.60
CA ASN A 24 5.03 -8.01 -11.25
C ASN A 24 3.84 -7.07 -11.53
N LEU A 25 3.80 -6.00 -10.75
CA LEU A 25 2.80 -4.94 -10.79
C LEU A 25 3.46 -3.57 -11.08
N ALA A 26 4.65 -3.57 -11.68
CA ALA A 26 5.35 -2.35 -12.02
C ALA A 26 4.54 -1.46 -12.98
N ARG A 27 4.70 -0.14 -12.86
CA ARG A 27 4.06 0.86 -13.73
C ARG A 27 2.52 0.73 -13.72
N ASN A 28 1.92 0.68 -12.53
CA ASN A 28 0.46 0.74 -12.36
C ASN A 28 0.08 2.01 -11.58
N LYS A 29 -1.13 2.06 -11.02
CA LYS A 29 -1.66 3.17 -10.21
C LYS A 29 -1.97 2.73 -8.78
N LEU A 30 -1.21 1.77 -8.26
CA LEU A 30 -1.40 1.26 -6.91
C LEU A 30 -0.94 2.32 -5.89
N GLU A 31 -1.88 2.83 -5.09
CA GLU A 31 -1.57 3.75 -4.00
C GLU A 31 -1.33 3.02 -2.67
N GLN A 32 -1.97 1.86 -2.49
CA GLN A 32 -1.90 1.07 -1.27
C GLN A 32 -1.90 -0.43 -1.57
N ILE A 33 -1.08 -1.16 -0.82
CA ILE A 33 -1.11 -2.63 -0.76
C ILE A 33 -1.25 -2.97 0.70
N SER A 34 -2.37 -3.61 1.05
CA SER A 34 -2.58 -4.02 2.43
C SER A 34 -3.42 -5.27 2.60
N ASN A 35 -3.22 -5.96 3.74
CA ASN A 35 -3.99 -7.13 4.15
C ASN A 35 -3.96 -8.28 3.12
N LEU A 36 -2.80 -8.50 2.50
CA LEU A 36 -2.60 -9.56 1.52
C LEU A 36 -1.74 -10.69 2.09
N ASP A 37 -2.05 -11.91 1.69
CA ASP A 37 -1.28 -13.09 2.03
C ASP A 37 -0.42 -13.51 0.84
N TRP A 38 0.87 -13.16 0.91
CA TRP A 38 1.87 -13.42 -0.12
C TRP A 38 2.95 -14.39 0.39
N ARG A 39 2.59 -15.29 1.32
CA ARG A 39 3.52 -16.27 1.90
C ARG A 39 4.08 -17.28 0.90
N HIS A 40 3.55 -17.35 -0.32
CA HIS A 40 4.08 -18.18 -1.41
C HIS A 40 4.83 -17.37 -2.47
N VAL A 41 4.85 -16.04 -2.36
CA VAL A 41 5.46 -15.14 -3.35
C VAL A 41 6.94 -14.99 -3.04
N THR A 42 7.79 -15.33 -4.01
CA THR A 42 9.25 -15.19 -3.91
C THR A 42 9.77 -13.97 -4.68
N PHE A 43 8.97 -13.41 -5.57
CA PHE A 43 9.34 -12.26 -6.40
C PHE A 43 8.26 -11.18 -6.41
N ILE A 44 8.63 -9.96 -6.00
CA ILE A 44 7.74 -8.80 -5.93
C ILE A 44 8.38 -7.61 -6.67
N ARG A 45 7.74 -7.14 -7.74
CA ARG A 45 8.12 -5.90 -8.46
C ARG A 45 6.96 -4.90 -8.47
N LEU A 46 7.17 -3.77 -7.79
CA LEU A 46 6.17 -2.71 -7.58
C LEU A 46 6.64 -1.35 -8.12
N SER A 47 7.77 -1.29 -8.84
CA SER A 47 8.37 -0.02 -9.28
C SER A 47 7.40 0.87 -10.04
N THR A 48 7.57 2.19 -9.91
CA THR A 48 6.81 3.19 -10.66
C THR A 48 5.30 3.09 -10.39
N ASN A 49 4.92 2.88 -9.13
CA ASN A 49 3.56 3.06 -8.63
C ASN A 49 3.52 4.28 -7.69
N PRO A 50 2.39 4.99 -7.57
CA PRO A 50 2.20 6.02 -6.54
C PRO A 50 2.00 5.42 -5.13
N LEU A 51 2.67 4.29 -4.85
CA LEU A 51 2.44 3.47 -3.67
C LEU A 51 2.95 4.21 -2.43
N THR A 52 2.03 4.56 -1.52
CA THR A 52 2.31 5.24 -0.26
C THR A 52 2.27 4.30 0.94
N THR A 53 1.53 3.19 0.83
CA THR A 53 1.31 2.24 1.92
C THR A 53 1.59 0.81 1.49
N PHE A 54 2.42 0.12 2.28
CA PHE A 54 2.67 -1.31 2.21
C PHE A 54 2.51 -1.91 3.61
N ALA A 55 1.31 -2.40 3.94
CA ALA A 55 0.94 -2.68 5.33
C ALA A 55 0.21 -4.02 5.52
N PHE A 56 0.55 -4.78 6.55
CA PHE A 56 -0.10 -6.05 6.88
C PHE A 56 -0.06 -7.06 5.72
N VAL A 57 1.03 -7.06 4.95
CA VAL A 57 1.29 -8.04 3.91
C VAL A 57 2.14 -9.16 4.51
N LYS A 58 1.65 -10.40 4.46
CA LYS A 58 2.40 -11.57 4.91
C LYS A 58 3.35 -12.01 3.82
N LEU A 59 4.66 -11.95 4.07
CA LEU A 59 5.69 -12.29 3.09
C LEU A 59 6.20 -13.72 3.29
N SER A 60 6.67 -14.33 2.20
CA SER A 60 7.38 -15.62 2.25
C SER A 60 8.72 -15.44 2.95
N SER A 61 9.14 -16.43 3.75
CA SER A 61 10.53 -16.52 4.23
C SER A 61 11.53 -16.73 3.10
N ASP A 62 11.06 -17.28 1.97
CA ASP A 62 11.83 -17.53 0.76
C ASP A 62 11.70 -16.36 -0.24
N LEU A 63 11.42 -15.15 0.24
CA LEU A 63 11.41 -13.97 -0.61
C LEU A 63 12.83 -13.73 -1.17
N GLU A 64 12.95 -13.70 -2.49
CA GLU A 64 14.23 -13.54 -3.18
C GLU A 64 14.41 -12.14 -3.75
N TYR A 65 13.30 -11.49 -4.14
CA TYR A 65 13.34 -10.17 -4.75
C TYR A 65 12.20 -9.26 -4.31
N PHE A 66 12.55 -8.03 -3.93
CA PHE A 66 11.60 -6.95 -3.65
C PHE A 66 12.04 -5.64 -4.31
N ASN A 67 11.21 -5.12 -5.20
CA ASN A 67 11.47 -3.84 -5.85
C ASN A 67 10.32 -2.87 -5.62
N CYS A 68 10.66 -1.69 -5.11
CA CYS A 68 9.79 -0.52 -5.00
C CYS A 68 10.52 0.76 -5.41
N ASN A 69 11.30 0.71 -6.51
CA ASN A 69 11.89 1.92 -7.07
C ASN A 69 10.79 2.89 -7.51
N ASP A 70 11.00 4.17 -7.23
CA ASP A 70 10.08 5.26 -7.52
C ASP A 70 8.71 5.19 -6.82
N CYS A 71 8.53 4.30 -5.85
CA CYS A 71 7.40 4.35 -4.92
C CYS A 71 7.43 5.63 -4.08
N ALA A 72 6.31 6.00 -3.47
CA ALA A 72 6.18 7.15 -2.56
C ALA A 72 5.87 6.69 -1.13
N LEU A 73 6.48 5.57 -0.70
CA LEU A 73 6.17 4.92 0.56
C LEU A 73 6.39 5.85 1.75
N THR A 74 5.35 6.01 2.56
CA THR A 74 5.39 6.71 3.85
C THR A 74 4.96 5.79 5.00
N ASN A 75 4.44 4.61 4.69
CA ASN A 75 3.99 3.63 5.66
C ASN A 75 4.39 2.22 5.22
N ILE A 76 5.30 1.61 5.97
CA ILE A 76 5.57 0.17 5.90
C ILE A 76 5.18 -0.41 7.25
N THR A 77 4.21 -1.32 7.27
CA THR A 77 3.78 -2.01 8.50
C THR A 77 3.79 -3.51 8.26
N LEU A 78 4.56 -4.27 9.03
CA LEU A 78 4.78 -5.70 8.82
C LEU A 78 4.64 -6.45 10.15
N ASP A 79 4.32 -7.74 10.09
CA ASP A 79 4.58 -8.62 11.22
C ASP A 79 6.08 -8.96 11.31
N LEU A 80 6.50 -9.59 12.41
CA LEU A 80 7.91 -9.91 12.64
C LEU A 80 8.50 -10.79 11.52
N ALA A 81 7.79 -11.84 11.11
CA ALA A 81 8.28 -12.77 10.09
C ALA A 81 8.45 -12.09 8.72
N SER A 82 7.49 -11.26 8.32
CA SER A 82 7.55 -10.52 7.05
C SER A 82 8.63 -9.45 7.07
N PHE A 83 8.86 -8.81 8.23
CA PHE A 83 9.99 -7.90 8.41
C PHE A 83 11.33 -8.63 8.24
N GLU A 84 11.51 -9.79 8.87
CA GLU A 84 12.74 -10.57 8.78
C GLU A 84 13.01 -11.06 7.35
N ALA A 85 11.99 -11.57 6.67
CA ALA A 85 12.08 -11.97 5.27
C ALA A 85 12.47 -10.82 4.34
N LEU A 86 11.88 -9.64 4.53
CA LEU A 86 12.21 -8.47 3.71
C LEU A 86 13.63 -7.96 4.03
N ASN A 87 14.00 -7.94 5.31
CA ASN A 87 15.26 -7.39 5.80
C ASN A 87 16.48 -8.29 5.51
N SER A 88 16.27 -9.58 5.20
CA SER A 88 17.34 -10.52 4.85
C SER A 88 17.88 -10.31 3.43
N LEU A 89 17.14 -9.60 2.57
CA LEU A 89 17.55 -9.33 1.21
C LEU A 89 18.83 -8.47 1.15
N SER A 90 19.76 -8.85 0.27
CA SER A 90 20.90 -8.02 -0.12
C SER A 90 20.47 -6.91 -1.10
N PRO A 91 21.22 -5.79 -1.24
CA PRO A 91 20.95 -4.83 -2.28
C PRO A 91 21.00 -5.48 -3.66
N TRP A 92 20.05 -5.16 -4.54
CA TRP A 92 20.11 -5.58 -5.93
C TRP A 92 21.27 -4.90 -6.66
N ASP A 93 22.00 -5.67 -7.46
CA ASP A 93 23.19 -5.23 -8.20
C ASP A 93 22.90 -4.38 -9.43
N GLY A 94 21.62 -4.27 -9.83
CA GLY A 94 21.17 -3.53 -11.01
C GLY A 94 21.35 -4.30 -12.32
N ASN A 95 21.76 -5.57 -12.29
CA ASN A 95 21.92 -6.37 -13.48
C ASN A 95 20.55 -6.90 -13.96
N GLU A 96 19.95 -6.20 -14.91
CA GLU A 96 18.69 -6.61 -15.52
C GLU A 96 18.80 -7.83 -16.44
N ASN A 97 20.03 -8.20 -16.84
CA ASN A 97 20.31 -9.32 -17.74
C ASN A 97 20.66 -10.61 -16.99
N ALA A 98 20.62 -10.61 -15.65
CA ALA A 98 20.88 -11.80 -14.87
C ALA A 98 19.79 -12.87 -15.10
N ASP A 99 20.19 -14.14 -15.15
CA ASP A 99 19.26 -15.28 -15.24
C ASP A 99 18.27 -15.31 -14.05
N THR A 100 18.73 -14.83 -12.89
CA THR A 100 17.95 -14.68 -11.67
C THR A 100 18.18 -13.30 -11.07
N ILE A 101 17.10 -12.56 -10.90
CA ILE A 101 17.10 -11.24 -10.25
C ILE A 101 16.82 -11.45 -8.76
N THR A 102 17.73 -11.02 -7.89
CA THR A 102 17.63 -11.17 -6.43
C THR A 102 17.97 -9.88 -5.70
N GLY A 103 17.54 -9.79 -4.45
CA GLY A 103 17.81 -8.66 -3.55
C GLY A 103 16.68 -7.64 -3.47
N TYR A 104 16.98 -6.48 -2.91
CA TYR A 104 16.03 -5.37 -2.79
C TYR A 104 16.43 -4.15 -3.62
N ALA A 105 15.44 -3.41 -4.09
CA ALA A 105 15.63 -2.16 -4.81
C ALA A 105 14.60 -1.11 -4.37
N ILE A 106 15.07 -0.08 -3.70
CA ILE A 106 14.29 1.08 -3.27
C ILE A 106 15.20 2.31 -3.28
N ASN A 107 14.71 3.41 -3.82
CA ASN A 107 15.52 4.61 -4.11
C ASN A 107 15.06 5.87 -3.37
N LYS A 108 14.19 5.72 -2.35
CA LYS A 108 13.69 6.84 -1.53
C LYS A 108 13.67 6.47 -0.05
N ARG A 109 13.71 7.50 0.79
CA ARG A 109 13.59 7.37 2.25
C ARG A 109 12.15 7.04 2.62
N VAL A 110 11.97 6.26 3.69
CA VAL A 110 10.66 5.96 4.28
C VAL A 110 10.73 6.22 5.78
N SER A 111 9.93 7.17 6.23
CA SER A 111 9.82 7.54 7.66
C SER A 111 8.47 7.06 8.19
N THR A 112 8.51 6.07 9.07
CA THR A 112 7.34 5.56 9.77
C THR A 112 6.93 6.51 10.89
N ASP A 113 5.64 6.76 11.02
CA ASP A 113 5.06 7.56 12.11
C ASP A 113 5.08 6.77 13.43
N THR A 114 5.84 7.28 14.40
CA THR A 114 6.01 6.66 15.74
C THR A 114 4.71 6.52 16.49
N SER A 115 3.85 7.54 16.47
CA SER A 115 2.58 7.54 17.21
C SER A 115 1.62 6.50 16.62
N LYS A 116 1.52 6.45 15.29
CA LYS A 116 0.70 5.44 14.60
C LYS A 116 1.21 4.03 14.85
N CYS A 117 2.53 3.83 14.78
CA CYS A 117 3.12 2.52 15.02
C CYS A 117 2.87 2.03 16.46
N ASN A 118 3.08 2.89 17.46
CA ASN A 118 2.84 2.56 18.85
C ASN A 118 1.35 2.27 19.13
N SER A 119 0.43 3.00 18.46
CA SER A 119 -1.02 2.83 18.66
C SER A 119 -1.55 1.44 18.26
N ILE A 120 -0.81 0.73 17.40
CA ILE A 120 -1.12 -0.65 16.97
C ILE A 120 -0.22 -1.69 17.65
N GLY A 121 0.48 -1.30 18.72
CA GLY A 121 1.40 -2.19 19.44
C GLY A 121 2.65 -2.56 18.66
N GLY A 122 2.98 -1.79 17.61
CA GLY A 122 4.18 -1.99 16.82
C GLY A 122 5.39 -1.29 17.38
N ILE A 123 6.56 -1.68 16.88
CA ILE A 123 7.86 -1.06 17.18
C ILE A 123 8.53 -0.67 15.86
N ILE A 124 9.03 0.56 15.77
CA ILE A 124 9.77 0.99 14.59
C ILE A 124 11.11 0.25 14.52
N LYS A 125 11.38 -0.41 13.38
CA LYS A 125 12.67 -1.02 13.06
C LYS A 125 13.22 -0.48 11.74
N PRO A 126 14.54 -0.29 11.62
CA PRO A 126 15.15 0.05 10.34
C PRO A 126 15.16 -1.18 9.42
N LEU A 127 14.88 -0.95 8.13
CA LEU A 127 15.08 -1.94 7.07
C LEU A 127 16.43 -1.70 6.40
N TRP A 128 17.19 -2.79 6.20
CA TRP A 128 18.47 -2.82 5.52
C TRP A 128 19.49 -1.80 6.05
N ALA A 129 19.52 -1.60 7.37
CA ALA A 129 20.33 -0.58 8.03
C ALA A 129 21.82 -0.63 7.66
N ALA A 130 22.34 -1.82 7.37
CA ALA A 130 23.74 -2.04 7.04
C ALA A 130 24.09 -1.79 5.56
N SER A 131 23.11 -1.80 4.66
CA SER A 131 23.37 -1.85 3.21
C SER A 131 22.62 -0.80 2.40
N SER A 132 21.53 -0.23 2.91
CA SER A 132 20.74 0.77 2.20
C SER A 132 21.40 2.15 2.24
N LYS A 133 21.40 2.82 1.09
CA LYS A 133 21.79 4.24 0.98
C LYS A 133 20.74 5.19 1.58
N TYR A 134 19.51 4.72 1.77
CA TYR A 134 18.38 5.50 2.26
C TYR A 134 17.92 5.00 3.62
N SER A 135 17.58 5.93 4.51
CA SER A 135 16.94 5.58 5.78
C SER A 135 15.51 5.12 5.51
N ILE A 136 15.24 3.85 5.79
CA ILE A 136 13.96 3.19 5.58
C ILE A 136 13.59 2.55 6.90
N THR A 137 12.41 2.89 7.39
CA THR A 137 11.86 2.38 8.65
C THR A 137 10.54 1.70 8.39
N ALA A 138 10.26 0.64 9.14
CA ALA A 138 9.00 -0.07 9.14
C ALA A 138 8.44 -0.16 10.56
N CYS A 139 7.13 -0.10 10.69
CA CYS A 139 6.44 -0.50 11.90
C CYS A 139 6.34 -2.02 11.96
N VAL A 140 6.92 -2.65 12.97
CA VAL A 140 6.91 -4.10 13.14
C VAL A 140 5.98 -4.49 14.28
N ILE A 141 4.92 -5.21 13.96
CA ILE A 141 3.96 -5.72 14.92
C ILE A 141 4.48 -7.06 15.43
N VAL A 142 4.80 -7.10 16.71
CA VAL A 142 5.11 -8.33 17.42
C VAL A 142 3.82 -8.88 18.02
N PRO A 143 3.49 -10.17 17.83
CA PRO A 143 2.40 -10.76 18.57
C PRO A 143 2.70 -10.59 20.05
N THR A 144 1.79 -9.94 20.78
CA THR A 144 1.85 -9.96 22.24
C THR A 144 1.57 -11.41 22.61
N THR A 145 2.62 -12.16 22.93
CA THR A 145 2.47 -13.46 23.56
C THR A 145 1.61 -13.19 24.78
N THR A 146 0.32 -13.54 24.68
CA THR A 146 -0.58 -13.46 25.81
C THR A 146 -0.04 -14.53 26.73
N LEU A 147 0.85 -14.14 27.65
CA LEU A 147 1.25 -14.99 28.75
C LEU A 147 -0.07 -15.52 29.32
N PRO A 148 -0.24 -16.84 29.47
CA PRO A 148 -1.42 -17.36 30.12
C PRO A 148 -1.57 -16.58 31.44
N PRO A 149 -2.80 -16.12 31.78
CA PRO A 149 -3.01 -15.35 33.00
C PRO A 149 -2.31 -16.09 34.14
N PRO A 150 -1.56 -15.39 35.01
CA PRO A 150 -0.80 -16.05 36.08
C PRO A 150 -1.75 -16.96 36.83
N THR A 151 -1.54 -18.28 36.70
CA THR A 151 -2.32 -19.30 37.39
C THR A 151 -2.08 -19.06 38.87
N THR A 152 -2.96 -18.29 39.48
CA THR A 152 -3.00 -18.15 40.92
C THR A 152 -3.49 -19.50 41.40
N ILE A 153 -2.57 -20.31 41.91
CA ILE A 153 -2.87 -21.60 42.53
C ILE A 153 -3.62 -21.26 43.82
N VAL A 154 -4.94 -21.06 43.72
CA VAL A 154 -5.81 -20.98 44.89
C VAL A 154 -5.87 -22.39 45.47
N PRO A 155 -5.50 -22.61 46.75
CA PRO A 155 -5.69 -23.89 47.41
C PRO A 155 -7.18 -24.21 47.45
N THR A 156 -7.61 -25.22 46.71
CA THR A 156 -8.99 -25.70 46.67
C THR A 156 -9.32 -26.36 48.00
N THR A 157 -9.98 -25.64 48.90
CA THR A 157 -10.80 -26.25 49.95
C THR A 157 -12.21 -26.40 49.38
N HIS A 158 -12.58 -27.66 49.09
CA HIS A 158 -13.94 -28.01 48.71
C HIS A 158 -14.90 -27.65 49.86
N SER A 159 -15.80 -26.71 49.59
CA SER A 159 -17.05 -26.58 50.31
C SER A 159 -18.16 -26.43 49.27
N PRO A 160 -19.16 -27.33 49.25
CA PRO A 160 -20.32 -27.17 48.39
C PRO A 160 -21.27 -26.19 49.07
N ASP A 161 -21.68 -25.14 48.37
CA ASP A 161 -23.09 -24.73 48.31
C ASP A 161 -23.34 -23.51 47.40
N PRO A 162 -24.61 -23.32 46.97
CA PRO A 162 -24.98 -22.67 45.72
C PRO A 162 -25.30 -21.18 45.92
N ILE A 163 -25.56 -20.50 44.80
CA ILE A 163 -26.54 -19.40 44.59
C ILE A 163 -25.95 -18.26 43.73
N ASN A 164 -26.54 -18.15 42.54
CA ASN A 164 -26.96 -16.96 41.78
C ASN A 164 -26.14 -15.68 41.91
N ASN A 165 -25.59 -15.21 40.78
CA ASN A 165 -25.52 -13.78 40.49
C ASN A 165 -25.72 -13.50 38.99
N THR A 166 -26.95 -13.10 38.68
CA THR A 166 -27.40 -12.41 37.48
C THR A 166 -26.60 -11.11 37.31
N ALA A 167 -25.66 -11.07 36.37
CA ALA A 167 -24.85 -9.89 36.10
C ALA A 167 -25.36 -9.11 34.87
N MET A 168 -26.20 -8.12 35.16
CA MET A 168 -26.26 -6.76 34.58
C MET A 168 -25.73 -6.57 33.14
N ILE A 169 -26.61 -6.65 32.14
CA ILE A 169 -26.41 -6.10 30.78
C ILE A 169 -27.16 -4.77 30.69
N VAL A 170 -26.48 -3.65 30.94
CA VAL A 170 -27.02 -2.30 30.68
C VAL A 170 -25.89 -1.37 30.23
N GLY A 171 -26.11 -0.72 29.07
CA GLY A 171 -25.29 0.36 28.51
C GLY A 171 -24.45 -0.12 27.32
N ILE A 172 -24.72 0.24 26.07
CA ILE A 172 -24.73 1.61 25.54
C ILE A 172 -25.59 1.62 24.26
N SER A 173 -26.70 2.37 24.25
CA SER A 173 -27.60 2.47 23.07
C SER A 173 -28.05 3.91 22.77
N VAL A 174 -27.16 4.90 22.96
CA VAL A 174 -27.46 6.31 22.62
C VAL A 174 -26.39 6.95 21.71
N GLY A 175 -25.21 6.34 21.56
CA GLY A 175 -24.13 6.90 20.74
C GLY A 175 -24.28 6.73 19.22
N VAL A 176 -25.03 5.72 18.76
CA VAL A 176 -25.06 5.36 17.32
C VAL A 176 -25.96 6.30 16.50
N VAL A 177 -27.05 6.82 17.08
CA VAL A 177 -27.99 7.69 16.35
C VAL A 177 -27.40 9.08 16.11
N GLY A 178 -26.60 9.61 17.05
CA GLY A 178 -25.95 10.92 16.91
C GLY A 178 -24.90 10.95 15.80
N VAL A 179 -24.08 9.90 15.67
CA VAL A 179 -23.00 9.83 14.67
C VAL A 179 -23.55 9.72 13.24
N ILE A 180 -24.63 8.96 13.04
CA ILE A 180 -25.27 8.83 11.72
C ILE A 180 -25.92 10.16 11.30
N GLY A 181 -26.56 10.88 12.22
CA GLY A 181 -27.13 12.20 11.94
C GLY A 181 -26.08 13.24 11.52
N ILE A 182 -24.95 13.30 12.22
CA ILE A 182 -23.85 14.24 11.92
C ILE A 182 -23.18 13.89 10.58
N ALA A 183 -22.90 12.61 10.32
CA ALA A 183 -22.33 12.17 9.05
C ALA A 183 -23.28 12.46 7.87
N GLY A 184 -24.58 12.20 8.04
CA GLY A 184 -25.60 12.52 7.05
C GLY A 184 -25.67 14.02 6.74
N ALA A 185 -25.67 14.87 7.76
CA ALA A 185 -25.68 16.32 7.60
C ALA A 185 -24.43 16.84 6.86
N LEU A 186 -23.23 16.32 7.19
CA LEU A 186 -21.99 16.70 6.51
C LEU A 186 -21.97 16.28 5.04
N VAL A 187 -22.51 15.11 4.69
CA VAL A 187 -22.61 14.65 3.30
C VAL A 187 -23.59 15.52 2.51
N ILE A 188 -24.73 15.91 3.10
CA ILE A 188 -25.71 16.78 2.43
C ILE A 188 -25.13 18.19 2.21
N LEU A 189 -24.41 18.75 3.18
CA LEU A 189 -23.76 20.06 3.04
C LEU A 189 -22.66 20.04 1.97
N ARG A 190 -21.83 18.99 1.92
CA ARG A 190 -20.82 18.84 0.85
C ARG A 190 -21.43 18.68 -0.54
N ARG A 191 -22.54 17.93 -0.65
CA ARG A 191 -23.24 17.79 -1.94
C ARG A 191 -23.85 19.10 -2.43
N ARG A 192 -24.27 20.00 -1.52
CA ARG A 192 -24.77 21.33 -1.89
C ARG A 192 -23.66 22.25 -2.41
N GLN A 193 -22.46 22.21 -1.83
CA GLN A 193 -21.31 23.00 -2.30
C GLN A 193 -20.87 22.61 -3.72
N ILE A 194 -20.85 21.32 -4.05
CA ILE A 194 -20.48 20.85 -5.39
C ILE A 194 -21.51 21.29 -6.44
N ARG A 195 -22.80 21.35 -6.08
CA ARG A 195 -23.84 21.84 -7.00
C ARG A 195 -23.71 23.34 -7.29
N SER A 196 -23.34 24.16 -6.28
CA SER A 196 -23.11 25.58 -6.53
C SER A 196 -21.95 25.84 -7.48
N GLU A 197 -20.87 25.05 -7.45
CA GLU A 197 -19.76 25.24 -8.40
C GLU A 197 -20.13 24.88 -9.85
N LEU A 198 -21.00 23.88 -10.05
CA LEU A 198 -21.43 23.47 -11.38
C LEU A 198 -22.32 24.54 -12.05
N ASP A 199 -23.19 25.19 -11.28
CA ASP A 199 -24.04 26.28 -11.77
C ASP A 199 -23.20 27.51 -12.17
N THR A 200 -22.13 27.84 -11.42
CA THR A 200 -21.22 28.95 -11.78
C THR A 200 -20.42 28.67 -13.06
N LEU A 201 -20.10 27.40 -13.33
CA LEU A 201 -19.41 27.03 -14.56
C LEU A 201 -20.34 27.14 -15.77
N GLN A 202 -21.59 26.70 -15.68
CA GLN A 202 -22.54 26.81 -16.79
C GLN A 202 -22.90 28.26 -17.14
N THR A 203 -22.95 29.17 -16.16
CA THR A 203 -23.18 30.61 -16.43
C THR A 203 -22.01 31.30 -17.16
N ASN A 204 -20.78 30.78 -17.05
CA ASN A 204 -19.61 31.37 -17.73
C ASN A 204 -19.43 30.88 -19.18
N PHE A 205 -20.00 29.73 -19.55
CA PHE A 205 -19.93 29.22 -20.93
C PHE A 205 -21.00 29.81 -21.88
N GLY A 206 -21.94 30.61 -21.37
CA GLY A 206 -22.98 31.25 -22.18
C GLY A 206 -22.59 32.58 -22.86
N ASN A 207 -21.41 33.14 -22.56
CA ASN A 207 -20.99 34.47 -23.01
C ASN A 207 -19.70 34.44 -23.86
N THR A 208 -19.51 33.42 -24.70
CA THR A 208 -18.46 33.47 -25.72
C THR A 208 -18.99 34.12 -27.00
N ASP A 209 -18.50 35.34 -27.21
CA ASP A 209 -18.52 36.16 -28.43
C ASP A 209 -18.23 35.34 -29.71
N PRO A 210 -19.03 35.45 -30.81
CA PRO A 210 -18.85 34.64 -32.02
C PRO A 210 -17.62 35.02 -32.88
N SER A 211 -16.81 36.01 -32.53
CA SER A 211 -15.74 36.48 -33.40
C SER A 211 -14.36 36.06 -32.92
N LEU A 212 -13.94 34.80 -33.15
CA LEU A 212 -12.52 34.48 -33.31
C LEU A 212 -12.37 33.15 -34.06
N GLY A 213 -11.91 33.28 -35.30
CA GLY A 213 -11.78 32.22 -36.28
C GLY A 213 -10.85 31.09 -35.85
N THR A 214 -11.34 29.88 -36.01
CA THR A 214 -10.59 28.64 -35.86
C THR A 214 -9.76 28.42 -37.12
N ASN A 215 -8.45 28.72 -37.04
CA ASN A 215 -7.46 28.17 -37.97
C ASN A 215 -7.24 26.69 -37.62
N TYR A 216 -7.93 25.81 -38.32
CA TYR A 216 -7.63 24.38 -38.33
C TYR A 216 -6.36 24.14 -39.15
N TYR A 217 -5.25 23.83 -38.49
CA TYR A 217 -4.11 23.20 -39.15
C TYR A 217 -4.45 21.73 -39.40
N ALA A 218 -4.76 21.41 -40.65
CA ALA A 218 -4.82 20.04 -41.14
C ALA A 218 -3.40 19.43 -41.08
N MET A 219 -3.24 18.34 -40.32
CA MET A 219 -2.04 17.51 -40.38
C MET A 219 -2.00 16.76 -41.71
N ASN A 220 -0.94 17.02 -42.48
CA ASN A 220 -0.61 16.34 -43.72
C ASN A 220 0.06 14.98 -43.42
N PRO A 221 -0.42 13.82 -43.92
CA PRO A 221 0.13 12.51 -43.55
C PRO A 221 1.39 12.05 -44.31
N ASP A 222 1.90 12.80 -45.29
CA ASP A 222 2.89 12.26 -46.24
C ASP A 222 4.32 12.79 -46.04
N HIS A 223 4.92 12.57 -44.86
CA HIS A 223 6.37 12.76 -44.70
C HIS A 223 7.10 11.47 -44.25
N PRO A 224 7.75 10.75 -45.18
CA PRO A 224 8.62 9.63 -44.84
C PRO A 224 10.01 10.17 -44.49
N ASP A 225 10.27 10.38 -43.19
CA ASP A 225 11.62 10.73 -42.73
C ASP A 225 12.52 9.50 -42.64
N ASN A 226 13.48 9.54 -43.56
CA ASN A 226 14.69 8.76 -43.73
C ASN A 226 15.31 8.17 -42.45
N PHE A 227 15.40 6.83 -42.46
CA PHE A 227 16.24 6.04 -41.58
C PHE A 227 17.72 6.20 -42.00
N HIS A 228 18.52 6.87 -41.18
CA HIS A 228 19.96 6.98 -41.36
C HIS A 228 20.67 5.96 -40.44
N PRO A 229 21.32 4.90 -40.96
CA PRO A 229 22.05 3.96 -40.12
C PRO A 229 23.38 4.54 -39.64
N SER A 230 23.65 4.27 -38.36
CA SER A 230 24.82 4.66 -37.57
C SER A 230 26.09 3.95 -38.05
N ALA A 231 27.20 4.69 -38.06
CA ALA A 231 28.55 4.16 -38.29
C ALA A 231 29.06 3.34 -37.08
N PRO A 232 29.90 2.31 -37.30
CA PRO A 232 30.51 1.55 -36.22
C PRO A 232 31.75 2.24 -35.65
N TYR A 233 31.86 2.26 -34.31
CA TYR A 233 33.09 2.65 -33.61
C TYR A 233 34.10 1.49 -33.67
N LYS A 234 35.34 1.82 -34.05
CA LYS A 234 36.50 0.90 -34.04
C LYS A 234 37.18 0.95 -32.66
N THR A 235 37.52 -0.25 -32.18
CA THR A 235 38.59 -0.69 -31.23
C THR A 235 39.00 0.25 -30.11
#